data_AF-G2XZR3-F1
#
_entry.id   AF-G2XZR3-F1
#
_cell.length_a   1.000
_cell.length_b   1.000
_cell.length_c   1.000
_cell.angle_alpha   90.00
_cell.angle_beta   90.00
_cell.angle_gamma   90.00
#
_symmetry.space_group_name_H-M   'P 1'
#
loop_
_entity.id
_entity.type
_entity.pdbx_description
1 polymer ?
#
loop_
_entity_poly.entity_id
_entity_poly.type
_entity_poly.pdbx_seq_one_letter_code
_entity_poly.pdbx_strand_id
1 'polypeptide(L)'
;MKMFAIENLANRLKPGVRPLRSETMNLYSRLSFVNILHLIKQNTTTDWMTFCTSLRMKIAADKVSHIGAKTVLEIFTHIDISNFMPGTRGYDTEYYSYVTMVVPRSDLEIFLDPDSTPHPGLHAYIFRRSTNENDLFFSIDGFFGTLKPQTDPEFCGEVIEDPQGWAGDSDLIISFPVPAHIVKGKKWQIGLCVTIDLNGTGYMMKLGPEMVVSSVSGKNKNRVTVSKVPPGIPKSRLQPAPEIASEQSSVEQSDISESRITIAATKLNEAVALQATYRFVDGTDETKALQKAALVTLSDITPCSILLNIGEFSHRLIFPYPIDGSKATTKIARKSLWIQVNVPLASTLRSGGYERNPFPVITSRSSQPAIWALPRINLSTLPLVTSRNPDWLEDVDEQVYSACEKRMLGNKMSTDDFPNALLQFKHTLAEIMVHMNTTKLCGISVKGATLRENLCDLLLVTNGLRHSRETSSLVFDGWVISDVLGKPMPPALLHFMSYPVSRNEHILWKKMVPAAVESCRRDWEHDSSCAYRDAQAPLSIEPHISPICKCGEGKDVGDFPEDSMIEPLKIRATRIAFLLLSAVSYVEAMDPPEVSLS
;
A
#
# COMPACT_ATOMS: atom_id res chain seq x y z
N MET A 1 -19.90 -3.36 3.32
CA MET A 1 -18.56 -2.74 3.24
C MET A 1 -18.19 -2.61 1.77
N LYS A 2 -17.65 -1.48 1.30
CA LYS A 2 -17.22 -1.35 -0.10
C LYS A 2 -16.07 -2.31 -0.48
N MET A 3 -15.24 -2.70 0.50
CA MET A 3 -14.09 -3.61 0.33
C MET A 3 -14.44 -4.97 -0.30
N PHE A 4 -15.68 -5.46 -0.11
CA PHE A 4 -16.16 -6.75 -0.63
C PHE A 4 -17.32 -6.57 -1.63
N ALA A 5 -17.47 -5.39 -2.23
CA ALA A 5 -18.60 -5.08 -3.12
C ALA A 5 -18.61 -5.91 -4.41
N ILE A 6 -17.45 -6.43 -4.82
CA ILE A 6 -17.25 -7.29 -6.00
C ILE A 6 -17.89 -8.68 -5.87
N GLU A 7 -18.21 -9.07 -4.64
CA GLU A 7 -18.88 -10.34 -4.33
C GLU A 7 -20.40 -10.24 -4.44
N ASN A 8 -20.93 -9.05 -4.67
CA ASN A 8 -22.35 -8.86 -4.92
C ASN A 8 -22.64 -9.13 -6.40
N LEU A 9 -23.32 -10.25 -6.68
CA LEU A 9 -23.73 -10.64 -8.04
C LEU A 9 -24.68 -9.62 -8.70
N ALA A 10 -25.36 -8.76 -7.94
CA ALA A 10 -26.16 -7.67 -8.49
C ALA A 10 -25.30 -6.54 -9.06
N ASN A 11 -24.02 -6.46 -8.71
CA ASN A 11 -23.06 -5.53 -9.28
C ASN A 11 -22.44 -6.07 -10.60
N ARG A 12 -22.97 -7.16 -11.16
CA ARG A 12 -22.58 -7.65 -12.48
C ARG A 12 -22.72 -6.55 -13.52
N LEU A 13 -21.64 -6.34 -14.27
CA LEU A 13 -21.65 -5.41 -15.39
C LEU A 13 -22.59 -5.93 -16.47
N LYS A 14 -23.28 -5.00 -17.14
CA LYS A 14 -24.14 -5.36 -18.27
C LYS A 14 -23.28 -5.97 -19.38
N PRO A 15 -23.81 -6.91 -20.18
CA PRO A 15 -23.11 -7.41 -21.36
C PRO A 15 -22.58 -6.25 -22.21
N GLY A 16 -21.29 -6.27 -22.55
CA GLY A 16 -20.62 -5.21 -23.30
C GLY A 16 -20.05 -4.04 -22.47
N VAL A 17 -20.17 -4.06 -21.13
CA VAL A 17 -19.53 -3.08 -20.24
C VAL A 17 -18.24 -3.69 -19.67
N ARG A 18 -17.11 -3.03 -19.88
CA ARG A 18 -15.80 -3.45 -19.36
C ARG A 18 -15.76 -3.37 -17.84
N PRO A 19 -15.35 -4.43 -17.13
CA PRO A 19 -15.08 -4.35 -15.71
C PRO A 19 -13.86 -3.54 -15.38
N LEU A 20 -13.93 -2.81 -14.26
CA LEU A 20 -12.74 -2.20 -13.70
C LEU A 20 -11.81 -3.26 -13.11
N ARG A 21 -10.49 -3.04 -13.08
CA ARG A 21 -9.54 -3.98 -12.42
C ARG A 21 -9.86 -4.17 -10.92
N SER A 22 -10.37 -3.12 -10.29
CA SER A 22 -10.88 -3.14 -8.92
C SER A 22 -12.13 -4.01 -8.75
N GLU A 23 -12.84 -4.29 -9.85
CA GLU A 23 -14.02 -5.14 -9.92
C GLU A 23 -13.67 -6.59 -10.28
N THR A 24 -12.51 -6.84 -10.91
CA THR A 24 -12.05 -8.16 -11.37
C THR A 24 -10.94 -8.79 -10.52
N MET A 25 -10.16 -8.02 -9.77
CA MET A 25 -9.10 -8.56 -8.91
C MET A 25 -9.43 -8.38 -7.42
N ASN A 26 -9.65 -9.50 -6.73
CA ASN A 26 -9.71 -9.58 -5.27
C ASN A 26 -8.30 -9.34 -4.68
N LEU A 27 -7.91 -8.09 -4.44
CA LEU A 27 -6.65 -7.76 -3.75
C LEU A 27 -6.77 -7.80 -2.22
N TYR A 28 -7.97 -8.03 -1.69
CA TYR A 28 -8.25 -8.00 -0.25
C TYR A 28 -8.86 -9.32 0.21
N SER A 29 -8.21 -9.94 1.19
CA SER A 29 -8.78 -11.07 1.91
C SER A 29 -9.42 -10.61 3.23
N ARG A 30 -10.17 -11.52 3.86
CA ARG A 30 -10.70 -11.30 5.21
C ARG A 30 -9.56 -11.10 6.20
N LEU A 31 -8.45 -11.83 6.02
CA LEU A 31 -7.21 -11.64 6.77
C LEU A 31 -6.67 -10.21 6.63
N SER A 32 -6.59 -9.66 5.41
CA SER A 32 -6.16 -8.27 5.19
C SER A 32 -7.06 -7.28 5.93
N PHE A 33 -8.37 -7.49 5.92
CA PHE A 33 -9.31 -6.67 6.67
C PHE A 33 -9.07 -6.73 8.19
N VAL A 34 -8.83 -7.92 8.74
CA VAL A 34 -8.51 -8.08 10.18
C VAL A 34 -7.19 -7.42 10.54
N ASN A 35 -6.17 -7.51 9.68
CA ASN A 35 -4.90 -6.82 9.88
C ASN A 35 -5.07 -5.29 9.92
N ILE A 36 -5.91 -4.74 9.04
CA ILE A 36 -6.27 -3.32 9.07
C ILE A 36 -6.98 -2.96 10.37
N LEU A 37 -7.93 -3.79 10.84
CA LEU A 37 -8.59 -3.57 12.12
C LEU A 37 -7.57 -3.53 13.27
N HIS A 38 -6.57 -4.43 13.27
CA HIS A 38 -5.50 -4.46 14.27
C HIS A 38 -4.72 -3.15 14.31
N LEU A 39 -4.34 -2.61 13.14
CA LEU A 39 -3.67 -1.32 13.02
C LEU A 39 -4.55 -0.17 13.54
N ILE A 40 -5.85 -0.18 13.24
CA ILE A 40 -6.78 0.84 13.76
C ILE A 40 -6.87 0.74 15.28
N LYS A 41 -6.92 -0.48 15.84
CA LYS A 41 -6.99 -0.72 17.28
C LYS A 41 -5.80 -0.17 18.04
N GLN A 42 -4.58 -0.31 17.50
CA GLN A 42 -3.38 0.24 18.11
C GLN A 42 -3.41 1.77 18.22
N ASN A 43 -4.17 2.45 17.35
CA ASN A 43 -4.16 3.90 17.23
C ASN A 43 -5.49 4.57 17.67
N THR A 44 -6.48 3.80 18.13
CA THR A 44 -7.82 4.32 18.43
C THR A 44 -8.38 3.76 19.73
N THR A 45 -8.83 4.66 20.61
CA THR A 45 -9.56 4.31 21.82
C THR A 45 -11.06 4.27 21.55
N THR A 46 -11.69 3.11 21.67
CA THR A 46 -13.15 2.93 21.55
C THR A 46 -13.60 1.68 22.34
N ASP A 47 -14.91 1.48 22.48
CA ASP A 47 -15.47 0.24 22.99
C ASP A 47 -15.38 -0.85 21.91
N TRP A 48 -14.24 -1.54 21.92
CA TRP A 48 -13.92 -2.59 20.96
C TRP A 48 -14.83 -3.82 21.08
N MET A 49 -15.40 -4.08 22.25
CA MET A 49 -16.35 -5.17 22.47
C MET A 49 -17.67 -4.89 21.73
N THR A 50 -18.23 -3.70 21.93
CA THR A 50 -19.45 -3.25 21.25
C THR A 50 -19.22 -3.14 19.74
N PHE A 51 -18.05 -2.64 19.32
CA PHE A 51 -17.67 -2.58 17.91
C PHE A 51 -17.65 -3.98 17.26
N CYS A 52 -16.95 -4.95 17.85
CA CYS A 52 -16.85 -6.30 17.29
C CYS A 52 -18.21 -7.01 17.24
N THR A 53 -19.03 -6.82 18.29
CA THR A 53 -20.39 -7.36 18.33
C THR A 53 -21.26 -6.77 17.22
N SER A 54 -21.21 -5.45 17.03
CA SER A 54 -21.93 -4.77 15.95
C SER A 54 -21.43 -5.21 14.57
N LEU A 55 -20.11 -5.35 14.41
CA LEU A 55 -19.49 -5.83 13.18
C LEU A 55 -19.98 -7.24 12.83
N ARG A 56 -19.99 -8.17 13.81
CA ARG A 56 -20.51 -9.53 13.64
C ARG A 56 -21.95 -9.54 13.14
N MET A 57 -22.81 -8.77 13.80
CA MET A 57 -24.22 -8.68 13.46
C MET A 57 -24.42 -8.11 12.06
N LYS A 58 -23.63 -7.10 11.67
CA LYS A 58 -23.71 -6.50 10.32
C LYS A 58 -23.26 -7.44 9.22
N ILE A 59 -22.21 -8.24 9.45
CA ILE A 59 -21.74 -9.23 8.46
C ILE A 59 -22.75 -10.39 8.36
N ALA A 60 -23.25 -10.89 9.50
CA ALA A 60 -24.24 -11.97 9.51
C ALA A 60 -25.58 -11.55 8.90
N ALA A 61 -25.96 -10.28 9.02
CA ALA A 61 -27.15 -9.71 8.41
C ALA A 61 -26.94 -9.24 6.95
N ASP A 62 -25.75 -9.44 6.36
CA ASP A 62 -25.49 -9.06 4.98
C ASP A 62 -26.32 -9.93 4.02
N LYS A 63 -27.29 -9.29 3.37
CA LYS A 63 -28.12 -9.89 2.32
C LYS A 63 -27.70 -9.44 0.92
N VAL A 64 -26.70 -8.57 0.82
CA VAL A 64 -26.24 -7.94 -0.43
C VAL A 64 -25.20 -8.84 -1.10
N SER A 65 -24.26 -9.39 -0.33
CA SER A 65 -23.33 -10.42 -0.82
C SER A 65 -23.95 -11.81 -0.66
N HIS A 66 -23.91 -12.62 -1.73
CA HIS A 66 -24.33 -14.03 -1.68
C HIS A 66 -23.41 -14.93 -0.84
N ILE A 67 -22.23 -14.41 -0.47
CA ILE A 67 -21.21 -15.11 0.33
C ILE A 67 -20.92 -14.45 1.69
N GLY A 68 -21.34 -13.20 1.91
CA GLY A 68 -21.02 -12.44 3.13
C GLY A 68 -21.30 -13.20 4.42
N ALA A 69 -22.55 -13.64 4.62
CA ALA A 69 -22.94 -14.41 5.80
C ALA A 69 -22.17 -15.74 5.97
N LYS A 70 -21.75 -16.37 4.86
CA LYS A 70 -21.00 -17.64 4.88
C LYS A 70 -19.52 -17.45 5.23
N THR A 71 -19.01 -16.22 5.23
CA THR A 71 -17.61 -15.87 5.58
C THR A 71 -17.44 -15.37 7.02
N VAL A 72 -18.52 -15.32 7.81
CA VAL A 72 -18.46 -14.86 9.21
C VAL A 72 -17.43 -15.66 9.99
N LEU A 73 -17.43 -16.99 9.87
CA LEU A 73 -16.49 -17.82 10.62
C LEU A 73 -15.04 -17.56 10.24
N GLU A 74 -14.72 -17.32 8.97
CA GLU A 74 -13.37 -16.95 8.53
C GLU A 74 -12.88 -15.66 9.21
N ILE A 75 -13.69 -14.58 9.15
CA ILE A 75 -13.32 -13.28 9.73
C ILE A 75 -13.06 -13.42 11.23
N PHE A 76 -13.95 -14.08 11.96
CA PHE A 76 -13.81 -14.24 13.40
C PHE A 76 -12.66 -15.18 13.77
N THR A 77 -12.38 -16.21 12.96
CA THR A 77 -11.19 -17.05 13.15
C THR A 77 -9.91 -16.20 13.06
N HIS A 78 -9.80 -15.29 12.09
CA HIS A 78 -8.65 -14.39 11.99
C HIS A 78 -8.59 -13.35 13.12
N ILE A 79 -9.72 -12.80 13.56
CA ILE A 79 -9.79 -11.89 14.73
C ILE A 79 -9.28 -12.62 16.00
N ASP A 80 -9.67 -13.87 16.18
CA ASP A 80 -9.27 -14.69 17.32
C ASP A 80 -7.78 -15.07 17.23
N ILE A 81 -7.29 -15.52 16.07
CA ILE A 81 -5.88 -15.85 15.84
C ILE A 81 -4.97 -14.63 16.10
N SER A 82 -5.42 -13.43 15.75
CA SER A 82 -4.66 -12.19 15.94
C SER A 82 -4.71 -11.64 17.37
N ASN A 83 -5.32 -12.37 18.32
CA ASN A 83 -5.55 -11.92 19.71
C ASN A 83 -6.16 -10.51 19.77
N PHE A 84 -7.04 -10.18 18.82
CA PHE A 84 -7.58 -8.84 18.67
C PHE A 84 -8.38 -8.39 19.90
N MET A 85 -9.06 -9.29 20.61
CA MET A 85 -9.73 -9.00 21.88
C MET A 85 -9.46 -10.09 22.92
N PRO A 86 -8.53 -9.87 23.87
CA PRO A 86 -8.37 -10.79 24.99
C PRO A 86 -9.60 -10.72 25.89
N GLY A 87 -10.46 -11.74 25.88
CA GLY A 87 -11.58 -11.84 26.82
C GLY A 87 -12.99 -11.93 26.22
N THR A 88 -13.18 -11.82 24.91
CA THR A 88 -14.41 -12.23 24.19
C THR A 88 -14.56 -13.77 24.12
N ARG A 89 -14.14 -14.43 25.19
CA ARG A 89 -13.92 -15.87 25.35
C ARG A 89 -15.25 -16.58 25.59
N GLY A 90 -16.06 -16.68 24.55
CA GLY A 90 -17.18 -17.62 24.50
C GLY A 90 -16.71 -18.93 23.87
N TYR A 91 -16.77 -20.01 24.64
CA TYR A 91 -16.50 -21.42 24.30
C TYR A 91 -15.08 -21.95 24.56
N ASP A 92 -15.07 -23.22 24.98
CA ASP A 92 -14.06 -23.96 25.73
C ASP A 92 -13.06 -24.67 24.79
N THR A 93 -11.78 -24.67 25.21
CA THR A 93 -10.64 -25.53 24.79
C THR A 93 -10.45 -25.93 23.30
N GLU A 94 -9.33 -25.45 22.72
CA GLU A 94 -8.90 -25.48 21.29
C GLU A 94 -9.80 -24.65 20.36
N TYR A 95 -9.37 -23.41 20.04
CA TYR A 95 -10.19 -22.41 19.36
C TYR A 95 -10.24 -22.55 17.83
N TYR A 96 -9.10 -22.85 17.21
CA TYR A 96 -8.99 -23.08 15.78
C TYR A 96 -8.12 -24.31 15.49
N SER A 97 -8.29 -24.88 14.31
CA SER A 97 -7.47 -25.96 13.77
C SER A 97 -7.11 -25.60 12.33
N TYR A 98 -5.98 -26.10 11.86
CA TYR A 98 -5.66 -26.06 10.44
C TYR A 98 -6.26 -27.29 9.78
N VAL A 99 -6.95 -27.06 8.66
CA VAL A 99 -7.39 -28.14 7.78
C VAL A 99 -6.51 -28.10 6.55
N THR A 100 -5.87 -29.22 6.26
CA THR A 100 -5.08 -29.41 5.05
C THR A 100 -5.79 -30.41 4.15
N MET A 101 -5.97 -30.04 2.89
CA MET A 101 -6.57 -30.89 1.86
C MET A 101 -5.60 -31.09 0.69
N VAL A 102 -5.46 -32.34 0.27
CA VAL A 102 -4.77 -32.73 -0.96
C VAL A 102 -5.79 -32.74 -2.10
N VAL A 103 -5.53 -31.92 -3.11
CA VAL A 103 -6.31 -31.77 -4.35
C VAL A 103 -5.52 -32.47 -5.47
N PRO A 104 -6.03 -33.60 -6.00
CA PRO A 104 -5.41 -34.35 -7.06
C PRO A 104 -5.12 -33.50 -8.26
N ARG A 105 -3.98 -33.76 -8.90
CA ARG A 105 -3.58 -33.08 -10.13
C ARG A 105 -4.64 -33.16 -11.24
N SER A 106 -5.30 -34.31 -11.36
CA SER A 106 -6.39 -34.53 -12.33
C SER A 106 -7.56 -33.56 -12.17
N ASP A 107 -7.86 -33.13 -10.93
CA ASP A 107 -8.98 -32.23 -10.65
C ASP A 107 -8.65 -30.78 -11.08
N LEU A 108 -7.37 -30.46 -11.31
CA LEU A 108 -6.88 -29.14 -11.69
C LEU A 108 -6.76 -28.94 -13.20
N GLU A 109 -6.94 -29.99 -14.01
CA GLU A 109 -6.82 -29.94 -15.47
C GLU A 109 -7.76 -28.90 -16.10
N ILE A 110 -8.88 -28.59 -15.45
CA ILE A 110 -9.82 -27.55 -15.90
C ILE A 110 -9.17 -26.16 -16.02
N PHE A 111 -8.12 -25.88 -15.25
CA PHE A 111 -7.39 -24.61 -15.31
C PHE A 111 -6.34 -24.56 -16.43
N LEU A 112 -6.02 -25.71 -17.03
CA LEU A 112 -5.04 -25.82 -18.12
C LEU A 112 -5.70 -25.74 -19.51
N ASP A 113 -7.03 -25.70 -19.56
CA ASP A 113 -7.78 -25.58 -20.80
C ASP A 113 -7.55 -24.19 -21.43
N PRO A 114 -7.13 -24.10 -22.71
CA PRO A 114 -6.91 -22.82 -23.40
C PRO A 114 -8.14 -21.89 -23.40
N ASP A 115 -9.34 -22.45 -23.35
CA ASP A 115 -10.60 -21.69 -23.35
C ASP A 115 -11.03 -21.25 -21.95
N SER A 116 -10.30 -21.65 -20.90
CA SER A 116 -10.62 -21.28 -19.53
C SER A 116 -10.24 -19.82 -19.24
N THR A 117 -11.09 -19.14 -18.45
CA THR A 117 -10.83 -17.75 -18.09
C THR A 117 -9.57 -17.65 -17.23
N PRO A 118 -8.69 -16.67 -17.52
CA PRO A 118 -7.41 -16.52 -16.83
C PRO A 118 -7.62 -16.06 -15.37
N HIS A 119 -6.86 -16.66 -14.44
CA HIS A 119 -6.77 -16.28 -13.02
C HIS A 119 -8.11 -16.29 -12.23
N PRO A 120 -8.80 -17.44 -12.12
CA PRO A 120 -9.98 -17.54 -11.26
C PRO A 120 -9.61 -17.34 -9.78
N GLY A 121 -10.47 -16.67 -9.03
CA GLY A 121 -10.40 -16.69 -7.58
C GLY A 121 -10.73 -18.09 -7.06
N LEU A 122 -9.98 -18.57 -6.07
CA LEU A 122 -10.23 -19.84 -5.40
C LEU A 122 -10.65 -19.62 -3.95
N HIS A 123 -11.51 -20.50 -3.45
CA HIS A 123 -11.85 -20.55 -2.03
C HIS A 123 -12.12 -21.98 -1.61
N ALA A 124 -11.93 -22.27 -0.32
CA ALA A 124 -12.33 -23.52 0.28
C ALA A 124 -13.70 -23.38 0.94
N TYR A 125 -14.41 -24.49 1.06
CA TYR A 125 -15.65 -24.55 1.84
C TYR A 125 -15.61 -25.71 2.83
N ILE A 126 -16.31 -25.54 3.96
CA ILE A 126 -16.64 -26.61 4.89
C ILE A 126 -18.15 -26.75 4.95
N PHE A 127 -18.64 -27.90 4.51
CA PHE A 127 -20.06 -28.24 4.55
C PHE A 127 -20.35 -29.20 5.70
N ARG A 128 -21.21 -28.77 6.64
CA ARG A 128 -21.62 -29.54 7.82
C ARG A 128 -22.99 -30.16 7.57
N ARG A 129 -23.00 -31.46 7.26
CA ARG A 129 -24.24 -32.21 6.94
C ARG A 129 -25.25 -32.26 8.08
N SER A 130 -24.82 -32.10 9.33
CA SER A 130 -25.71 -32.14 10.51
C SER A 130 -26.57 -30.90 10.65
N THR A 131 -26.06 -29.73 10.27
CA THR A 131 -26.74 -28.44 10.38
C THR A 131 -27.16 -27.86 9.04
N ASN A 132 -26.75 -28.50 7.93
CA ASN A 132 -26.91 -28.00 6.57
C ASN A 132 -26.30 -26.60 6.37
N GLU A 133 -25.19 -26.35 7.07
CA GLU A 133 -24.45 -25.09 7.03
C GLU A 133 -23.25 -25.24 6.10
N ASN A 134 -22.98 -24.20 5.32
CA ASN A 134 -21.85 -24.11 4.40
C ASN A 134 -21.05 -22.84 4.71
N ASP A 135 -19.84 -23.02 5.21
CA ASP A 135 -18.93 -21.96 5.62
C ASP A 135 -17.80 -21.83 4.59
N LEU A 136 -17.50 -20.61 4.14
CA LEU A 136 -16.53 -20.32 3.09
C LEU A 136 -15.26 -19.69 3.67
N PHE A 137 -14.12 -20.07 3.13
CA PHE A 137 -12.79 -19.64 3.54
C PHE A 137 -11.97 -19.22 2.31
N PHE A 138 -11.62 -17.94 2.22
CA PHE A 138 -10.88 -17.36 1.09
C PHE A 138 -9.38 -17.24 1.37
N SER A 139 -9.00 -17.20 2.64
CA SER A 139 -7.62 -17.11 3.11
C SER A 139 -6.98 -18.50 3.13
N ILE A 140 -6.68 -19.01 1.93
CA ILE A 140 -6.07 -20.34 1.72
C ILE A 140 -4.60 -20.20 1.33
N ASP A 141 -3.74 -21.00 1.97
CA ASP A 141 -2.36 -21.21 1.53
C ASP A 141 -2.34 -22.42 0.60
N GLY A 142 -1.61 -22.33 -0.51
CA GLY A 142 -1.55 -23.38 -1.53
C GLY A 142 -0.13 -23.56 -2.08
N PHE A 143 0.32 -24.81 -2.20
CA PHE A 143 1.59 -25.16 -2.83
C PHE A 143 1.51 -26.58 -3.42
N PHE A 144 2.33 -26.86 -4.42
CA PHE A 144 2.41 -28.20 -5.01
C PHE A 144 3.37 -29.08 -4.22
N GLY A 145 3.02 -30.35 -4.02
CA GLY A 145 3.90 -31.27 -3.31
C GLY A 145 3.22 -32.54 -2.81
N THR A 146 3.93 -33.26 -1.95
CA THR A 146 3.46 -34.50 -1.33
C THR A 146 3.36 -34.35 0.18
N LEU A 147 2.21 -34.73 0.75
CA LEU A 147 1.97 -34.77 2.19
C LEU A 147 2.21 -36.19 2.71
N LYS A 148 3.20 -36.38 3.60
CA LYS A 148 3.42 -37.67 4.26
C LYS A 148 2.38 -37.92 5.34
N PRO A 149 2.12 -39.20 5.71
CA PRO A 149 1.15 -39.54 6.74
C PRO A 149 1.40 -38.80 8.06
N GLN A 150 0.33 -38.28 8.64
CA GLN A 150 0.36 -37.64 9.95
C GLN A 150 0.77 -38.65 11.03
N THR A 151 1.92 -38.43 11.65
CA THR A 151 2.40 -39.24 12.79
C THR A 151 1.97 -38.67 14.14
N ASP A 152 1.72 -37.35 14.20
CA ASP A 152 1.40 -36.60 15.41
C ASP A 152 0.14 -35.75 15.14
N PRO A 153 -0.96 -35.92 15.91
CA PRO A 153 -2.20 -35.18 15.72
C PRO A 153 -2.06 -33.66 15.81
N GLU A 154 -1.02 -33.15 16.48
CA GLU A 154 -0.80 -31.71 16.57
C GLU A 154 -0.23 -31.10 15.27
N PHE A 155 0.36 -31.92 14.40
CA PHE A 155 1.09 -31.48 13.20
C PHE A 155 0.45 -32.02 11.93
N CYS A 156 0.58 -31.30 10.82
CA CYS A 156 0.03 -31.77 9.55
C CYS A 156 0.79 -32.97 8.96
N GLY A 157 2.02 -33.23 9.41
CA GLY A 157 2.93 -34.21 8.79
C GLY A 157 4.09 -33.53 8.05
N GLU A 158 5.03 -34.33 7.56
CA GLU A 158 6.15 -33.85 6.74
C GLU A 158 5.65 -33.55 5.33
N VAL A 159 6.08 -32.41 4.78
CA VAL A 159 5.71 -31.94 3.45
C VAL A 159 6.96 -31.91 2.59
N ILE A 160 6.84 -32.41 1.36
CA ILE A 160 7.85 -32.28 0.33
C ILE A 160 7.27 -31.40 -0.76
N GLU A 161 7.77 -30.17 -0.88
CA GLU A 161 7.35 -29.22 -1.91
C GLU A 161 7.90 -29.62 -3.29
N ASP A 162 7.10 -29.43 -4.33
CA ASP A 162 7.49 -29.57 -5.72
C ASP A 162 7.87 -28.20 -6.30
N PRO A 163 9.18 -27.93 -6.51
CA PRO A 163 9.63 -26.64 -6.99
C PRO A 163 9.21 -26.36 -8.45
N GLN A 164 8.77 -27.38 -9.20
CA GLN A 164 8.30 -27.21 -10.58
C GLN A 164 6.85 -26.73 -10.65
N GLY A 165 6.09 -26.80 -9.54
CA GLY A 165 4.74 -26.24 -9.42
C GLY A 165 3.78 -26.69 -10.52
N TRP A 166 3.31 -25.76 -11.33
CA TRP A 166 2.43 -26.05 -12.48
C TRP A 166 3.12 -26.84 -13.60
N ALA A 167 4.44 -26.86 -13.69
CA ALA A 167 5.16 -27.72 -14.64
C ALA A 167 5.48 -29.12 -14.08
N GLY A 168 5.27 -29.32 -12.77
CA GLY A 168 5.48 -30.61 -12.10
C GLY A 168 4.25 -31.51 -12.13
N ASP A 169 4.41 -32.70 -11.53
CA ASP A 169 3.40 -33.77 -11.49
C ASP A 169 2.70 -33.88 -10.12
N SER A 170 3.12 -33.08 -9.13
CA SER A 170 2.61 -33.20 -7.77
C SER A 170 1.20 -32.63 -7.61
N ASP A 171 0.47 -33.18 -6.63
CA ASP A 171 -0.84 -32.69 -6.21
C ASP A 171 -0.75 -31.29 -5.58
N LEU A 172 -1.86 -30.56 -5.58
CA LEU A 172 -1.97 -29.28 -4.88
C LEU A 172 -2.37 -29.54 -3.42
N ILE A 173 -1.59 -29.01 -2.49
CA ILE A 173 -1.90 -29.03 -1.06
C ILE A 173 -2.43 -27.65 -0.68
N ILE A 174 -3.64 -27.60 -0.14
CA ILE A 174 -4.24 -26.38 0.40
C ILE A 174 -4.34 -26.48 1.93
N SER A 175 -4.10 -25.38 2.64
CA SER A 175 -4.20 -25.29 4.09
C SER A 175 -4.80 -23.97 4.53
N PHE A 176 -5.69 -24.00 5.52
CA PHE A 176 -6.29 -22.79 6.10
C PHE A 176 -6.79 -23.03 7.53
N PRO A 177 -6.85 -21.98 8.36
CA PRO A 177 -7.37 -22.08 9.72
C PRO A 177 -8.90 -22.06 9.73
N VAL A 178 -9.49 -22.84 10.63
CA VAL A 178 -10.94 -22.92 10.83
C VAL A 178 -11.28 -23.00 12.31
N PRO A 179 -12.49 -22.60 12.74
CA PRO A 179 -12.92 -22.83 14.12
C PRO A 179 -12.89 -24.32 14.45
N ALA A 180 -12.25 -24.72 15.55
CA ALA A 180 -12.06 -26.14 15.83
C ALA A 180 -13.40 -26.88 15.97
N HIS A 181 -14.44 -26.20 16.48
CA HIS A 181 -15.77 -26.78 16.66
C HIS A 181 -16.47 -27.20 15.36
N ILE A 182 -16.14 -26.61 14.20
CA ILE A 182 -16.78 -27.00 12.93
C ILE A 182 -16.17 -28.28 12.33
N VAL A 183 -14.96 -28.65 12.77
CA VAL A 183 -14.29 -29.90 12.41
C VAL A 183 -14.37 -30.96 13.52
N LYS A 184 -14.85 -30.60 14.72
CA LYS A 184 -15.18 -31.52 15.82
C LYS A 184 -16.45 -32.32 15.47
N GLY A 185 -16.30 -33.43 14.73
CA GLY A 185 -17.41 -34.33 14.42
C GLY A 185 -17.18 -35.28 13.25
N LYS A 186 -18.15 -36.17 13.01
CA LYS A 186 -18.06 -37.24 12.00
C LYS A 186 -18.79 -36.95 10.68
N LYS A 187 -19.34 -35.76 10.46
CA LYS A 187 -20.25 -35.47 9.32
C LYS A 187 -19.98 -34.10 8.67
N TRP A 188 -18.76 -33.86 8.21
CA TRP A 188 -18.40 -32.67 7.43
C TRP A 188 -17.64 -33.04 6.15
N GLN A 189 -17.69 -32.14 5.17
CA GLN A 189 -16.98 -32.23 3.90
C GLN A 189 -16.16 -30.96 3.68
N ILE A 190 -15.07 -31.10 2.95
CA ILE A 190 -14.23 -30.00 2.49
C ILE A 190 -14.13 -30.06 0.98
N GLY A 191 -14.12 -28.90 0.33
CA GLY A 191 -13.78 -28.84 -1.08
C GLY A 191 -13.14 -27.52 -1.46
N LEU A 192 -12.51 -27.56 -2.62
CA LEU A 192 -11.95 -26.42 -3.32
C LEU A 192 -12.94 -25.99 -4.41
N CYS A 193 -13.26 -24.70 -4.45
CA CYS A 193 -14.20 -24.11 -5.39
C CYS A 193 -13.59 -22.94 -6.14
N VAL A 194 -14.08 -22.72 -7.36
CA VAL A 194 -13.90 -21.46 -8.08
C VAL A 194 -14.90 -20.44 -7.51
N THR A 195 -14.41 -19.25 -7.19
CA THR A 195 -15.24 -18.14 -6.71
C THR A 195 -16.15 -17.65 -7.84
N ILE A 196 -17.45 -17.47 -7.56
CA ILE A 196 -18.40 -16.91 -8.53
C ILE A 196 -18.22 -15.39 -8.58
N ASP A 197 -17.13 -14.95 -9.20
CA ASP A 197 -16.84 -13.57 -9.54
C ASP A 197 -16.78 -13.39 -11.07
N LEU A 198 -16.38 -12.20 -11.54
CA LEU A 198 -16.31 -11.92 -12.97
C LEU A 198 -15.39 -12.88 -13.72
N ASN A 199 -14.29 -13.34 -13.11
CA ASN A 199 -13.32 -14.24 -13.75
C ASN A 199 -13.73 -15.71 -13.59
N GLY A 200 -14.37 -16.08 -12.48
CA GLY A 200 -14.77 -17.45 -12.19
C GLY A 200 -16.07 -17.89 -12.86
N THR A 201 -16.96 -16.96 -13.25
CA THR A 201 -18.26 -17.32 -13.87
C THR A 201 -18.13 -18.14 -15.16
N GLY A 202 -17.02 -18.04 -15.89
CA GLY A 202 -16.74 -18.86 -17.08
C GLY A 202 -16.70 -20.36 -16.78
N TYR A 203 -16.34 -20.75 -15.56
CA TYR A 203 -16.26 -22.15 -15.15
C TYR A 203 -17.63 -22.76 -14.81
N MET A 204 -18.70 -21.97 -14.73
CA MET A 204 -20.03 -22.42 -14.27
C MET A 204 -20.65 -23.50 -15.18
N MET A 205 -20.37 -23.45 -16.48
CA MET A 205 -20.85 -24.48 -17.42
C MET A 205 -20.16 -25.83 -17.23
N LYS A 206 -18.89 -25.84 -16.79
CA LYS A 206 -18.10 -27.06 -16.59
C LYS A 206 -18.24 -27.62 -15.17
N LEU A 207 -18.17 -26.76 -14.14
CA LEU A 207 -18.21 -27.13 -12.72
C LEU A 207 -19.62 -27.15 -12.12
N GLY A 208 -20.62 -26.65 -12.84
CA GLY A 208 -21.98 -26.52 -12.35
C GLY A 208 -22.15 -25.39 -11.32
N PRO A 209 -23.35 -25.27 -10.71
CA PRO A 209 -23.73 -24.13 -9.88
C PRO A 209 -22.97 -24.05 -8.54
N GLU A 210 -22.37 -25.14 -8.09
CA GLU A 210 -21.59 -25.19 -6.84
C GLU A 210 -20.11 -24.85 -7.06
N MET A 211 -19.66 -24.73 -8.31
CA MET A 211 -18.28 -24.39 -8.70
C MET A 211 -17.20 -25.28 -8.06
N VAL A 212 -17.54 -26.53 -7.74
CA VAL A 212 -16.65 -27.44 -7.01
C VAL A 212 -15.62 -28.03 -7.96
N VAL A 213 -14.35 -27.73 -7.71
CA VAL A 213 -13.20 -28.32 -8.42
C VAL A 213 -12.91 -29.70 -7.87
N SER A 214 -12.83 -29.80 -6.53
CA SER A 214 -12.57 -31.06 -5.84
C SER A 214 -13.26 -31.04 -4.49
N SER A 215 -13.85 -32.18 -4.09
CA SER A 215 -14.51 -32.31 -2.80
C SER A 215 -14.25 -33.68 -2.19
N VAL A 216 -14.09 -33.71 -0.87
CA VAL A 216 -13.80 -34.92 -0.13
C VAL A 216 -14.44 -34.89 1.25
N SER A 217 -14.76 -36.09 1.75
CA SER A 217 -15.18 -36.26 3.14
C SER A 217 -14.05 -35.89 4.10
N GLY A 218 -14.36 -35.14 5.16
CA GLY A 218 -13.39 -34.83 6.22
C GLY A 218 -12.83 -36.05 6.96
N LYS A 219 -13.37 -37.25 6.70
CA LYS A 219 -12.84 -38.53 7.21
C LYS A 219 -11.75 -39.14 6.33
N ASN A 220 -11.52 -38.63 5.12
CA ASN A 220 -10.55 -39.21 4.21
C ASN A 220 -9.14 -38.86 4.69
N LYS A 221 -8.55 -39.74 5.51
CA LYS A 221 -7.20 -39.56 6.06
C LYS A 221 -6.10 -39.50 4.99
N ASN A 222 -6.36 -39.95 3.77
CA ASN A 222 -5.39 -39.89 2.68
C ASN A 222 -5.33 -38.50 2.04
N ARG A 223 -6.45 -37.75 2.10
CA ARG A 223 -6.59 -36.45 1.43
C ARG A 223 -6.85 -35.29 2.38
N VAL A 224 -7.17 -35.56 3.65
CA VAL A 224 -7.52 -34.54 4.63
C VAL A 224 -6.76 -34.80 5.92
N THR A 225 -6.11 -33.76 6.42
CA THR A 225 -5.45 -33.76 7.72
C THR A 225 -5.91 -32.55 8.53
N VAL A 226 -6.16 -32.76 9.82
CA VAL A 226 -6.49 -31.71 10.77
C VAL A 226 -5.35 -31.63 11.79
N SER A 227 -4.82 -30.44 12.01
CA SER A 227 -3.67 -30.18 12.86
C SER A 227 -3.82 -28.87 13.63
N LYS A 228 -2.94 -28.62 14.61
CA LYS A 228 -2.89 -27.33 15.33
C LYS A 228 -2.08 -26.27 14.60
N VAL A 229 -1.18 -26.69 13.71
CA VAL A 229 -0.30 -25.81 12.92
C VAL A 229 -0.45 -26.05 11.43
N PRO A 230 -0.14 -25.04 10.59
CA PRO A 230 -0.11 -25.23 9.15
C PRO A 230 1.05 -26.16 8.75
N PRO A 231 0.99 -26.73 7.53
CA PRO A 231 2.05 -27.57 7.00
C PRO A 231 3.41 -26.85 6.97
N GLY A 232 4.51 -27.59 7.18
CA GLY A 232 5.87 -27.04 7.07
C GLY A 232 6.39 -26.25 8.28
N ILE A 233 5.63 -26.12 9.37
CA ILE A 233 6.10 -25.52 10.63
C ILE A 233 6.78 -26.59 11.51
N PRO A 234 8.11 -26.50 11.77
CA PRO A 234 8.81 -27.47 12.62
C PRO A 234 8.41 -27.36 14.09
N LYS A 235 8.53 -28.48 14.83
CA LYS A 235 8.33 -28.55 16.30
C LYS A 235 9.06 -27.45 17.08
N SER A 236 10.24 -27.02 16.63
CA SER A 236 11.03 -25.98 17.29
C SER A 236 10.42 -24.57 17.20
N ARG A 237 9.61 -24.29 16.17
CA ARG A 237 8.91 -23.00 16.01
C ARG A 237 7.57 -22.93 16.76
N LEU A 238 7.14 -24.06 17.35
CA LEU A 238 5.98 -24.16 18.23
C LEU A 238 6.28 -23.93 19.71
N GLN A 239 7.54 -23.65 20.07
CA GLN A 239 7.80 -23.09 21.38
C GLN A 239 6.90 -21.87 21.52
N PRO A 240 6.14 -21.72 22.64
CA PRO A 240 5.46 -20.47 22.90
C PRO A 240 6.50 -19.40 22.64
N ALA A 241 6.20 -18.46 21.73
CA ALA A 241 7.11 -17.38 21.42
C ALA A 241 7.71 -16.96 22.76
N PRO A 242 9.05 -17.09 22.95
CA PRO A 242 9.66 -16.81 24.26
C PRO A 242 9.07 -15.49 24.63
N GLU A 243 8.24 -15.46 25.71
CA GLU A 243 7.32 -14.34 26.02
C GLU A 243 8.02 -13.14 25.47
N ILE A 244 7.61 -12.65 24.28
CA ILE A 244 8.41 -11.61 23.60
C ILE A 244 8.35 -10.57 24.66
N ALA A 245 9.47 -10.39 25.37
CA ALA A 245 9.44 -10.03 26.78
C ALA A 245 8.83 -8.69 26.73
N SER A 246 7.53 -8.63 27.07
CA SER A 246 6.63 -7.77 26.36
C SER A 246 7.34 -6.46 26.24
N GLU A 247 7.82 -6.17 25.04
CA GLU A 247 7.95 -4.82 24.62
C GLU A 247 6.49 -4.38 24.34
N GLN A 248 5.54 -4.66 25.28
CA GLN A 248 5.29 -3.59 26.24
C GLN A 248 6.62 -2.84 26.45
N SER A 249 6.91 -1.92 25.52
CA SER A 249 6.76 -0.56 25.94
C SER A 249 5.56 -0.57 26.88
N SER A 250 5.82 -0.84 28.15
CA SER A 250 5.48 0.10 29.15
C SER A 250 5.80 1.46 28.51
N VAL A 251 4.87 1.95 27.69
CA VAL A 251 4.00 3.01 28.19
C VAL A 251 3.66 2.51 29.57
N GLU A 252 4.59 2.79 30.49
CA GLU A 252 4.28 2.83 31.88
C GLU A 252 2.94 3.53 31.83
N GLN A 253 1.98 3.06 32.60
CA GLN A 253 1.12 4.04 33.21
C GLN A 253 2.03 4.93 34.09
N SER A 254 3.01 5.63 33.48
CA SER A 254 3.35 6.98 33.79
C SER A 254 1.99 7.59 33.94
N ASP A 255 1.69 7.94 35.18
CA ASP A 255 0.58 8.80 35.55
C ASP A 255 0.18 9.60 34.33
N ILE A 256 -1.08 9.47 33.91
CA ILE A 256 -1.67 10.27 32.84
C ILE A 256 -1.44 11.73 33.24
N SER A 257 -0.25 12.24 32.92
CA SER A 257 0.00 13.63 32.69
C SER A 257 -0.92 13.89 31.52
N GLU A 258 -2.03 14.57 31.82
CA GLU A 258 -3.08 14.88 30.85
C GLU A 258 -2.40 15.25 29.55
N SER A 259 -2.54 14.39 28.53
CA SER A 259 -1.92 14.66 27.24
C SER A 259 -2.44 16.02 26.81
N ARG A 260 -1.55 17.02 26.76
CA ARG A 260 -1.89 18.42 26.52
C ARG A 260 -2.67 18.61 25.22
N ILE A 261 -2.52 17.67 24.28
CA ILE A 261 -3.26 17.60 23.02
C ILE A 261 -4.12 16.33 23.02
N THR A 262 -5.42 16.48 22.80
CA THR A 262 -6.33 15.37 22.48
C THR A 262 -6.91 15.54 21.09
N ILE A 263 -6.95 14.47 20.29
CA ILE A 263 -7.50 14.50 18.94
C ILE A 263 -8.72 13.58 18.88
N ALA A 264 -9.86 14.13 18.49
CA ALA A 264 -11.11 13.40 18.34
C ALA A 264 -11.66 13.53 16.92
N ALA A 265 -12.23 12.45 16.39
CA ALA A 265 -13.03 12.51 15.18
C ALA A 265 -14.36 13.19 15.49
N THR A 266 -14.77 14.12 14.62
CA THR A 266 -16.03 14.86 14.73
C THR A 266 -16.73 14.95 13.37
N LYS A 267 -17.95 15.48 13.34
CA LYS A 267 -18.66 15.83 12.11
C LYS A 267 -18.74 17.34 11.99
N LEU A 268 -18.27 17.87 10.87
CA LEU A 268 -18.41 19.27 10.49
C LEU A 268 -19.20 19.34 9.18
N ASN A 269 -20.40 19.92 9.20
CA ASN A 269 -21.30 20.01 8.04
C ASN A 269 -21.49 18.65 7.32
N GLU A 270 -21.78 17.60 8.10
CA GLU A 270 -21.95 16.21 7.63
C GLU A 270 -20.69 15.51 7.08
N ALA A 271 -19.56 16.21 6.98
CA ALA A 271 -18.26 15.63 6.64
C ALA A 271 -17.47 15.23 7.89
N VAL A 272 -16.65 14.18 7.79
CA VAL A 272 -15.75 13.76 8.87
C VAL A 272 -14.61 14.79 9.00
N ALA A 273 -14.36 15.24 10.22
CA ALA A 273 -13.31 16.19 10.56
C ALA A 273 -12.54 15.70 11.79
N LEU A 274 -11.35 16.26 12.01
CA LEU A 274 -10.55 16.04 13.21
C LEU A 274 -10.56 17.31 14.07
N GLN A 275 -10.77 17.12 15.37
CA GLN A 275 -10.73 18.16 16.37
C GLN A 275 -9.54 17.91 17.28
N ALA A 276 -8.51 18.75 17.16
CA ALA A 276 -7.40 18.81 18.11
C ALA A 276 -7.76 19.80 19.22
N THR A 277 -7.79 19.35 20.47
CA THR A 277 -7.97 20.20 21.65
C THR A 277 -6.65 20.29 22.39
N TYR A 278 -6.07 21.48 22.43
CA TYR A 278 -4.92 21.82 23.24
C TYR A 278 -5.39 22.43 24.57
N ARG A 279 -5.10 21.76 25.69
CA ARG A 279 -5.37 22.23 27.05
C ARG A 279 -4.06 22.68 27.68
N PHE A 280 -4.10 23.85 28.29
CA PHE A 280 -2.91 24.45 28.88
C PHE A 280 -2.84 24.15 30.37
N VAL A 281 -1.60 24.10 30.88
CA VAL A 281 -1.33 24.10 32.31
C VAL A 281 -1.35 25.55 32.80
N ASP A 282 -2.17 25.81 33.82
CA ASP A 282 -2.33 27.14 34.40
C ASP A 282 -0.99 27.68 34.96
N GLY A 283 -0.77 28.98 34.84
CA GLY A 283 0.41 29.68 35.36
C GLY A 283 1.66 29.70 34.47
N THR A 284 1.67 29.01 33.32
CA THR A 284 2.78 29.06 32.34
C THR A 284 2.82 30.40 31.59
N ASP A 285 3.99 30.81 31.09
CA ASP A 285 4.11 32.09 30.35
C ASP A 285 3.28 32.10 29.05
N GLU A 286 3.09 30.92 28.45
CA GLU A 286 2.16 30.70 27.35
C GLU A 286 0.69 30.98 27.74
N THR A 287 0.23 30.51 28.91
CA THR A 287 -1.13 30.83 29.38
C THR A 287 -1.33 32.30 29.68
N LYS A 288 -0.32 32.96 30.26
CA LYS A 288 -0.35 34.40 30.49
C LYS A 288 -0.41 35.16 29.17
N ALA A 289 0.34 34.73 28.16
CA ALA A 289 0.27 35.30 26.81
C ALA A 289 -1.13 35.11 26.20
N LEU A 290 -1.70 33.92 26.29
CA LEU A 290 -3.05 33.64 25.79
C LEU A 290 -4.13 34.48 26.51
N GLN A 291 -4.03 34.64 27.83
CA GLN A 291 -4.93 35.48 28.63
C GLN A 291 -4.78 36.97 28.28
N LYS A 292 -3.55 37.44 28.00
CA LYS A 292 -3.25 38.80 27.50
C LYS A 292 -3.58 39.02 26.02
N ALA A 293 -4.47 38.20 25.47
CA ALA A 293 -4.94 38.30 24.09
C ALA A 293 -3.85 38.12 23.01
N ALA A 294 -2.80 37.32 23.27
CA ALA A 294 -1.82 36.97 22.25
C ALA A 294 -2.50 36.45 20.97
N LEU A 295 -1.91 36.82 19.83
CA LEU A 295 -2.38 36.41 18.51
C LEU A 295 -2.15 34.91 18.34
N VAL A 296 -3.22 34.21 17.94
CA VAL A 296 -3.19 32.78 17.64
C VAL A 296 -3.22 32.63 16.13
N THR A 297 -2.21 31.99 15.54
CA THR A 297 -2.15 31.73 14.10
C THR A 297 -1.85 30.26 13.83
N LEU A 298 -2.21 29.81 12.63
CA LEU A 298 -1.86 28.50 12.12
C LEU A 298 -0.84 28.68 10.99
N SER A 299 0.26 27.95 11.04
CA SER A 299 1.34 27.99 10.05
C SER A 299 1.88 26.58 9.75
N ASP A 300 2.86 26.47 8.87
CA ASP A 300 3.52 25.21 8.48
C ASP A 300 2.57 24.04 8.27
N ILE A 301 1.51 24.28 7.50
CA ILE A 301 0.49 23.26 7.21
C ILE A 301 1.11 22.19 6.30
N THR A 302 1.26 20.98 6.84
CA THR A 302 1.66 19.78 6.11
C THR A 302 0.45 18.84 5.95
N PRO A 303 0.56 17.75 5.15
CA PRO A 303 -0.57 16.85 4.93
C PRO A 303 -1.22 16.34 6.21
N CYS A 304 -0.43 16.11 7.28
CA CYS A 304 -0.90 15.54 8.55
C CYS A 304 -0.52 16.39 9.77
N SER A 305 -0.09 17.65 9.60
CA SER A 305 0.24 18.49 10.75
C SER A 305 -0.02 19.97 10.52
N ILE A 306 -0.25 20.70 11.61
CA ILE A 306 -0.36 22.16 11.62
C ILE A 306 0.47 22.69 12.79
N LEU A 307 1.24 23.76 12.56
CA LEU A 307 1.91 24.49 13.63
C LEU A 307 0.96 25.56 14.20
N LEU A 308 0.58 25.40 15.46
CA LEU A 308 -0.22 26.35 16.24
C LEU A 308 0.71 27.35 16.92
N ASN A 309 0.66 28.62 16.51
CA ASN A 309 1.45 29.69 17.10
C ASN A 309 0.60 30.53 18.05
N ILE A 310 1.15 30.88 19.20
CA ILE A 310 0.52 31.70 20.25
C ILE A 310 1.55 32.74 20.68
N GLY A 311 1.53 33.91 20.03
CA GLY A 311 2.63 34.87 20.17
C GLY A 311 3.96 34.25 19.75
N GLU A 312 4.89 34.12 20.68
CA GLU A 312 6.23 33.53 20.45
C GLU A 312 6.26 32.00 20.65
N PHE A 313 5.20 31.42 21.22
CA PHE A 313 5.12 29.98 21.49
C PHE A 313 4.55 29.24 20.28
N SER A 314 5.10 28.07 19.95
CA SER A 314 4.66 27.27 18.79
C SER A 314 4.51 25.79 19.16
N HIS A 315 3.39 25.19 18.81
CA HIS A 315 3.07 23.78 19.09
C HIS A 315 2.62 23.05 17.84
N ARG A 316 3.26 21.90 17.55
CA ARG A 316 2.93 21.08 16.39
C ARG A 316 1.75 20.16 16.72
N LEU A 317 0.62 20.36 16.05
CA LEU A 317 -0.53 19.45 16.09
C LEU A 317 -0.34 18.38 15.01
N ILE A 318 -0.21 17.11 15.41
CA ILE A 318 0.01 15.98 14.50
C ILE A 318 -1.29 15.17 14.40
N PHE A 319 -1.89 15.16 13.21
CA PHE A 319 -3.13 14.45 12.93
C PHE A 319 -2.85 13.04 12.39
N PRO A 320 -3.67 12.04 12.76
CA PRO A 320 -3.49 10.65 12.30
C PRO A 320 -3.84 10.44 10.82
N TYR A 321 -4.55 11.39 10.19
CA TYR A 321 -4.99 11.29 8.80
C TYR A 321 -4.74 12.60 8.07
N PRO A 322 -4.65 12.56 6.72
CA PRO A 322 -4.49 13.76 5.92
C PRO A 322 -5.63 14.76 6.14
N ILE A 323 -5.27 16.03 6.22
CA ILE A 323 -6.18 17.14 6.54
C ILE A 323 -6.17 18.21 5.45
N ASP A 324 -7.30 18.88 5.29
CA ASP A 324 -7.36 20.13 4.53
C ASP A 324 -7.11 21.32 5.47
N GLY A 325 -5.83 21.55 5.76
CA GLY A 325 -5.44 22.64 6.68
C GLY A 325 -5.78 24.04 6.18
N SER A 326 -6.09 24.22 4.87
CA SER A 326 -6.56 25.52 4.34
C SER A 326 -7.93 25.91 4.89
N LYS A 327 -8.72 24.92 5.34
CA LYS A 327 -10.04 25.09 5.94
C LYS A 327 -10.01 24.89 7.46
N ALA A 328 -8.84 24.93 8.08
CA ALA A 328 -8.71 24.82 9.52
C ALA A 328 -9.36 26.02 10.22
N THR A 329 -10.11 25.74 11.29
CA THR A 329 -10.76 26.77 12.11
C THR A 329 -10.38 26.63 13.57
N THR A 330 -10.19 27.75 14.25
CA THR A 330 -9.80 27.78 15.66
C THR A 330 -10.93 28.30 16.54
N LYS A 331 -11.22 27.60 17.64
CA LYS A 331 -12.02 28.10 18.76
C LYS A 331 -11.10 28.30 19.95
N ILE A 332 -11.14 29.50 20.53
CA ILE A 332 -10.19 29.91 21.57
C ILE A 332 -10.98 30.25 22.83
N ALA A 333 -10.72 29.54 23.92
CA ALA A 333 -11.28 29.83 25.24
C ALA A 333 -10.19 30.36 26.16
N ARG A 334 -9.98 31.68 26.15
CA ARG A 334 -8.89 32.33 26.91
C ARG A 334 -9.07 32.24 28.43
N LYS A 335 -10.31 32.20 28.93
CA LYS A 335 -10.62 32.05 30.36
C LYS A 335 -10.53 30.60 30.86
N SER A 336 -10.93 29.66 30.01
CA SER A 336 -10.94 28.22 30.34
C SER A 336 -9.68 27.50 29.85
N LEU A 337 -8.68 28.25 29.38
CA LEU A 337 -7.35 27.78 28.99
C LEU A 337 -7.38 26.57 28.05
N TRP A 338 -8.06 26.72 26.91
CA TRP A 338 -7.97 25.75 25.82
C TRP A 338 -8.11 26.38 24.43
N ILE A 339 -7.48 25.73 23.44
CA ILE A 339 -7.66 26.01 22.02
C ILE A 339 -8.13 24.74 21.32
N GLN A 340 -9.19 24.84 20.53
CA GLN A 340 -9.63 23.78 19.65
C GLN A 340 -9.34 24.16 18.20
N VAL A 341 -8.68 23.26 17.49
CA VAL A 341 -8.45 23.36 16.06
C VAL A 341 -9.29 22.29 15.38
N ASN A 342 -10.26 22.71 14.58
CA ASN A 342 -11.11 21.82 13.78
C ASN A 342 -10.61 21.85 12.35
N VAL A 343 -10.30 20.69 11.80
CA VAL A 343 -9.77 20.57 10.44
C VAL A 343 -10.52 19.48 9.69
N PRO A 344 -11.06 19.77 8.49
CA PRO A 344 -11.65 18.73 7.64
C PRO A 344 -10.63 17.66 7.26
N LEU A 345 -11.06 16.41 7.15
CA LEU A 345 -10.24 15.37 6.53
C LEU A 345 -10.10 15.65 5.03
N ALA A 346 -8.87 15.55 4.54
CA ALA A 346 -8.59 15.50 3.11
C ALA A 346 -8.74 14.04 2.67
N SER A 347 -9.83 13.73 1.98
CA SER A 347 -9.93 12.46 1.24
C SER A 347 -9.09 12.53 -0.03
N THR A 348 -8.64 11.39 -0.54
CA THR A 348 -7.92 11.28 -1.82
C THR A 348 -8.62 11.94 -3.00
N LEU A 349 -9.96 12.04 -2.96
CA LEU A 349 -10.80 12.63 -4.01
C LEU A 349 -11.13 14.13 -3.79
N ARG A 350 -10.59 14.75 -2.74
CA ARG A 350 -10.89 16.15 -2.39
C ARG A 350 -9.61 16.93 -2.17
N SER A 351 -9.71 18.24 -2.38
CA SER A 351 -8.60 19.16 -2.15
C SER A 351 -8.05 19.08 -0.72
N GLY A 352 -6.75 19.23 -0.57
CA GLY A 352 -6.03 19.22 0.71
C GLY A 352 -5.04 18.06 0.85
N GLY A 353 -4.53 17.85 2.07
CA GLY A 353 -3.58 16.78 2.36
C GLY A 353 -2.29 16.90 1.54
N TYR A 354 -2.06 15.92 0.68
CA TYR A 354 -0.81 15.76 -0.08
C TYR A 354 -0.73 16.61 -1.37
N GLU A 355 -1.76 17.40 -1.72
CA GLU A 355 -1.71 18.26 -2.91
C GLU A 355 -0.55 19.27 -2.88
N ARG A 356 -0.20 19.79 -1.70
CA ARG A 356 0.90 20.76 -1.57
C ARG A 356 2.26 20.12 -1.73
N ASN A 357 2.46 18.93 -1.20
CA ASN A 357 3.67 18.16 -1.36
C ASN A 357 3.34 16.66 -1.28
N PRO A 358 3.24 15.96 -2.42
CA PRO A 358 2.92 14.54 -2.43
C PRO A 358 4.09 13.66 -1.98
N PHE A 359 5.31 14.21 -1.98
CA PHE A 359 6.53 13.48 -1.65
C PHE A 359 7.27 14.15 -0.47
N PRO A 360 6.65 14.28 0.72
CA PRO A 360 7.30 14.91 1.84
C PRO A 360 8.50 14.09 2.31
N VAL A 361 9.63 14.78 2.47
CA VAL A 361 10.77 14.33 3.26
C VAL A 361 10.69 15.09 4.58
N ILE A 362 10.59 14.36 5.68
CA ILE A 362 10.45 14.91 7.03
C ILE A 362 11.77 14.87 7.77
N THR A 363 11.93 15.72 8.77
CA THR A 363 13.10 15.67 9.65
C THR A 363 12.80 14.71 10.80
N SER A 364 13.61 13.67 10.94
CA SER A 364 13.49 12.68 12.00
C SER A 364 13.87 13.27 13.38
N ARG A 365 13.60 12.53 14.46
CA ARG A 365 14.05 12.90 15.81
C ARG A 365 15.57 13.04 15.93
N SER A 366 16.34 12.37 15.07
CA SER A 366 17.80 12.50 15.02
C SER A 366 18.27 13.68 14.16
N SER A 367 17.37 14.60 13.78
CA SER A 367 17.66 15.73 12.89
C SER A 367 18.18 15.29 11.51
N GLN A 368 17.82 14.08 11.08
CA GLN A 368 18.18 13.51 9.79
C GLN A 368 16.97 13.52 8.86
N PRO A 369 17.13 13.86 7.57
CA PRO A 369 16.09 13.68 6.57
C PRO A 369 15.60 12.23 6.54
N ALA A 370 14.29 12.06 6.50
CA ALA A 370 13.61 10.78 6.44
C ALA A 370 12.46 10.84 5.43
N ILE A 371 12.44 9.87 4.53
CA ILE A 371 11.36 9.67 3.59
C ILE A 371 10.05 9.30 4.31
N TRP A 372 8.94 9.93 3.92
CA TRP A 372 7.61 9.65 4.47
C TRP A 372 6.68 8.91 3.49
N ALA A 373 6.63 9.35 2.23
CA ALA A 373 5.65 8.86 1.26
C ALA A 373 6.13 7.71 0.37
N LEU A 374 7.44 7.54 0.19
CA LEU A 374 8.01 6.45 -0.61
C LEU A 374 8.59 5.37 0.31
N PRO A 375 8.55 4.08 -0.09
CA PRO A 375 9.20 3.02 0.65
C PRO A 375 10.73 3.21 0.63
N ARG A 376 11.42 2.65 1.63
CA ARG A 376 12.88 2.56 1.60
C ARG A 376 13.31 1.37 0.75
N ILE A 377 13.96 1.63 -0.37
CA ILE A 377 14.35 0.60 -1.34
C ILE A 377 15.83 0.27 -1.15
N ASN A 378 16.17 -1.01 -1.21
CA ASN A 378 17.55 -1.43 -1.38
C ASN A 378 17.76 -1.85 -2.84
N LEU A 379 18.32 -0.94 -3.65
CA LEU A 379 18.48 -1.16 -5.09
C LEU A 379 19.38 -2.36 -5.40
N SER A 380 20.39 -2.63 -4.56
CA SER A 380 21.32 -3.76 -4.77
C SER A 380 20.66 -5.12 -4.60
N THR A 381 19.55 -5.22 -3.85
CA THR A 381 18.82 -6.47 -3.66
C THR A 381 17.73 -6.71 -4.71
N LEU A 382 17.38 -5.69 -5.50
CA LEU A 382 16.32 -5.82 -6.50
C LEU A 382 16.89 -6.39 -7.82
N PRO A 383 16.23 -7.39 -8.42
CA PRO A 383 16.65 -7.93 -9.71
C PRO A 383 16.52 -6.87 -10.81
N LEU A 384 17.53 -6.82 -11.68
CA LEU A 384 17.50 -5.99 -12.89
C LEU A 384 16.48 -6.59 -13.87
N VAL A 385 15.62 -5.75 -14.41
CA VAL A 385 14.68 -6.11 -15.46
C VAL A 385 15.44 -6.12 -16.78
N THR A 386 15.54 -7.31 -17.38
CA THR A 386 16.12 -7.47 -18.71
C THR A 386 15.04 -8.00 -19.63
N SER A 387 14.84 -7.35 -20.77
CA SER A 387 13.90 -7.82 -21.79
C SER A 387 14.53 -7.72 -23.16
N ARG A 388 14.35 -8.78 -23.97
CA ARG A 388 14.71 -8.79 -25.40
C ARG A 388 13.67 -8.05 -26.25
N ASN A 389 12.45 -7.91 -25.73
CA ASN A 389 11.38 -7.13 -26.33
C ASN A 389 10.93 -6.08 -25.29
N PRO A 390 11.26 -4.79 -25.43
CA PRO A 390 10.84 -3.76 -24.48
C PRO A 390 9.36 -3.38 -24.59
N ASP A 391 8.64 -3.82 -25.64
CA ASP A 391 7.28 -3.35 -25.96
C ASP A 391 6.28 -3.57 -24.80
N TRP A 392 6.47 -4.62 -23.98
CA TRP A 392 5.61 -4.85 -22.80
C TRP A 392 5.69 -3.73 -21.75
N LEU A 393 6.72 -2.88 -21.77
CA LEU A 393 6.80 -1.71 -20.90
C LEU A 393 5.74 -0.67 -21.24
N GLU A 394 5.34 -0.58 -22.52
CA GLU A 394 4.21 0.26 -22.95
C GLU A 394 2.90 -0.25 -22.35
N ASP A 395 2.71 -1.58 -22.31
CA ASP A 395 1.53 -2.19 -21.67
C ASP A 395 1.50 -1.96 -20.15
N VAL A 396 2.66 -1.86 -19.49
CA VAL A 396 2.74 -1.56 -18.05
C VAL A 396 2.34 -0.12 -17.77
N ASP A 397 2.73 0.83 -18.63
CA ASP A 397 2.34 2.23 -18.50
C ASP A 397 0.82 2.38 -18.51
N GLU A 398 0.13 1.70 -19.43
CA GLU A 398 -1.34 1.76 -19.46
C GLU A 398 -2.01 1.22 -18.18
N GLN A 399 -1.34 0.36 -17.43
CA GLN A 399 -1.89 -0.23 -16.20
C GLN A 399 -1.75 0.65 -14.97
N VAL A 400 -0.95 1.72 -15.01
CA VAL A 400 -0.73 2.59 -13.84
C VAL A 400 -1.75 3.70 -13.70
N TYR A 401 -2.53 3.97 -14.75
CA TYR A 401 -3.54 5.02 -14.75
C TYR A 401 -4.91 4.51 -14.29
N SER A 402 -5.59 5.32 -13.48
CA SER A 402 -7.00 5.11 -13.16
C SER A 402 -7.89 5.42 -14.38
N ALA A 403 -9.12 4.92 -14.37
CA ALA A 403 -10.14 5.25 -15.36
C ALA A 403 -10.45 6.75 -15.42
N CYS A 404 -10.21 7.48 -14.33
CA CYS A 404 -10.31 8.94 -14.32
C CYS A 404 -9.15 9.56 -15.10
N GLU A 405 -7.92 9.16 -14.77
CA GLU A 405 -6.69 9.63 -15.42
C GLU A 405 -6.70 9.34 -16.93
N LYS A 406 -7.13 8.16 -17.36
CA LYS A 406 -7.28 7.81 -18.79
C LYS A 406 -8.24 8.72 -19.54
N ARG A 407 -9.38 9.06 -18.92
CA ARG A 407 -10.34 10.02 -19.50
C ARG A 407 -9.78 11.44 -19.56
N MET A 408 -8.90 11.80 -18.63
CA MET A 408 -8.20 13.08 -18.64
C MET A 408 -7.15 13.14 -19.75
N LEU A 409 -6.39 12.06 -19.99
CA LEU A 409 -5.43 11.95 -21.11
C LEU A 409 -6.13 12.10 -22.47
N GLY A 410 -7.33 11.54 -22.64
CA GLY A 410 -8.11 11.63 -23.88
C GLY A 410 -8.72 13.00 -24.18
N ASN A 411 -8.83 13.89 -23.18
CA ASN A 411 -9.32 15.26 -23.35
C ASN A 411 -8.14 16.22 -23.45
N LYS A 412 -8.26 17.31 -24.24
CA LYS A 412 -7.23 18.36 -24.27
C LYS A 412 -7.08 18.97 -22.88
N MET A 413 -5.99 18.62 -22.20
CA MET A 413 -5.64 19.11 -20.86
C MET A 413 -5.61 20.64 -20.87
N SER A 414 -6.59 21.30 -20.23
CA SER A 414 -6.75 22.75 -20.32
C SER A 414 -6.55 23.48 -18.99
N THR A 415 -6.43 22.79 -17.85
CA THR A 415 -6.27 23.42 -16.54
C THR A 415 -4.91 23.10 -15.94
N ASP A 416 -4.23 24.14 -15.47
CA ASP A 416 -2.92 24.05 -14.80
C ASP A 416 -3.09 23.78 -13.29
N ASP A 417 -4.01 22.86 -12.96
CA ASP A 417 -4.30 22.46 -11.57
C ASP A 417 -3.42 21.28 -11.13
N PHE A 418 -3.41 20.99 -9.82
CA PHE A 418 -2.59 19.92 -9.26
C PHE A 418 -2.91 18.53 -9.84
N PRO A 419 -4.18 18.09 -9.98
CA PRO A 419 -4.49 16.80 -10.60
C PRO A 419 -3.91 16.64 -12.01
N ASN A 420 -4.00 17.68 -12.84
CA ASN A 420 -3.41 17.65 -14.18
C ASN A 420 -1.88 17.62 -14.14
N ALA A 421 -1.26 18.44 -13.29
CA ALA A 421 0.19 18.43 -13.12
C ALA A 421 0.71 17.08 -12.63
N LEU A 422 0.00 16.43 -11.70
CA LEU A 422 0.35 15.09 -11.20
C LEU A 422 0.20 14.03 -12.29
N LEU A 423 -0.86 14.11 -13.10
CA LEU A 423 -1.04 13.22 -14.24
C LEU A 423 0.09 13.38 -15.29
N GLN A 424 0.45 14.63 -15.62
CA GLN A 424 1.60 14.91 -16.50
C GLN A 424 2.89 14.34 -15.94
N PHE A 425 3.14 14.57 -14.64
CA PHE A 425 4.31 14.03 -13.96
C PHE A 425 4.36 12.50 -14.02
N LYS A 426 3.23 11.83 -13.75
CA LYS A 426 3.12 10.36 -13.84
C LYS A 426 3.44 9.87 -15.25
N HIS A 427 2.90 10.54 -16.26
CA HIS A 427 3.12 10.21 -17.67
C HIS A 427 4.57 10.37 -18.09
N THR A 428 5.17 11.54 -17.85
CA THR A 428 6.59 11.77 -18.14
C THR A 428 7.50 10.79 -17.41
N LEU A 429 7.19 10.44 -16.16
CA LEU A 429 7.95 9.44 -15.41
C LEU A 429 7.86 8.05 -16.07
N ALA A 430 6.68 7.62 -16.49
CA ALA A 430 6.50 6.33 -17.13
C ALA A 430 7.16 6.28 -18.52
N GLU A 431 7.01 7.34 -19.33
CA GLU A 431 7.73 7.49 -20.60
C GLU A 431 9.24 7.38 -20.39
N ILE A 432 9.78 8.09 -19.39
CA ILE A 432 11.20 8.00 -19.04
C ILE A 432 11.58 6.54 -18.77
N MET A 433 10.79 5.81 -17.97
CA MET A 433 11.04 4.40 -17.64
C MET A 433 11.01 3.48 -18.87
N VAL A 434 10.07 3.67 -19.81
CA VAL A 434 10.03 2.91 -21.07
C VAL A 434 11.29 3.16 -21.92
N HIS A 435 11.70 4.41 -22.06
CA HIS A 435 12.84 4.79 -22.90
C HIS A 435 14.21 4.45 -22.27
N MET A 436 14.27 4.12 -20.99
CA MET A 436 15.51 3.78 -20.28
C MET A 436 16.23 2.54 -20.79
N ASN A 437 15.54 1.62 -21.49
CA ASN A 437 16.21 0.48 -22.12
C ASN A 437 16.99 0.89 -23.39
N THR A 438 16.73 2.09 -23.92
CA THR A 438 17.31 2.60 -25.17
C THR A 438 18.24 3.80 -24.98
N THR A 439 18.10 4.52 -23.86
CA THR A 439 18.89 5.73 -23.57
C THR A 439 19.49 5.69 -22.17
N LYS A 440 20.74 6.14 -22.03
CA LYS A 440 21.47 6.20 -20.75
C LYS A 440 21.39 7.57 -20.06
N LEU A 441 20.92 8.59 -20.79
CA LEU A 441 20.89 9.97 -20.35
C LEU A 441 19.62 10.63 -20.87
N CYS A 442 18.84 11.22 -19.97
CA CYS A 442 17.74 12.11 -20.32
C CYS A 442 17.76 13.37 -19.46
N GLY A 443 17.02 14.38 -19.87
CA GLY A 443 16.90 15.61 -19.11
C GLY A 443 15.46 16.11 -19.01
N ILE A 444 15.15 16.74 -17.89
CA ILE A 444 13.86 17.38 -17.65
C ILE A 444 14.06 18.88 -17.84
N SER A 445 13.25 19.47 -18.71
CA SER A 445 13.33 20.89 -19.06
C SER A 445 12.03 21.62 -18.76
N VAL A 446 12.10 22.81 -18.18
CA VAL A 446 10.94 23.69 -18.02
C VAL A 446 10.56 24.25 -19.39
N LYS A 447 9.30 24.07 -19.80
CA LYS A 447 8.79 24.53 -21.10
C LYS A 447 8.75 26.06 -21.18
N GLY A 448 9.42 26.61 -22.20
CA GLY A 448 9.37 28.04 -22.55
C GLY A 448 8.25 28.35 -23.56
N ALA A 449 8.14 29.62 -24.01
CA ALA A 449 7.19 29.98 -25.06
C ALA A 449 7.61 29.41 -26.42
N THR A 450 8.92 29.19 -26.62
CA THR A 450 9.49 28.51 -27.78
C THR A 450 10.38 27.33 -27.34
N LEU A 451 10.62 26.37 -28.24
CA LEU A 451 11.52 25.23 -27.97
C LEU A 451 12.95 25.67 -27.57
N ARG A 452 13.40 26.83 -28.07
CA ARG A 452 14.71 27.41 -27.74
C ARG A 452 14.76 28.03 -26.35
N GLU A 453 13.60 28.33 -25.78
CA GLU A 453 13.45 28.85 -24.42
C GLU A 453 13.25 27.73 -23.39
N ASN A 454 13.25 26.46 -23.81
CA ASN A 454 13.21 25.35 -22.87
C ASN A 454 14.47 25.37 -22.01
N LEU A 455 14.27 25.37 -20.70
CA LEU A 455 15.34 25.46 -19.72
C LEU A 455 15.58 24.08 -19.11
N CYS A 456 16.64 23.40 -19.52
CA CYS A 456 17.04 22.13 -18.91
C CYS A 456 17.40 22.37 -17.44
N ASP A 457 16.83 21.57 -16.52
CA ASP A 457 16.97 21.78 -15.08
C ASP A 457 17.50 20.55 -14.33
N LEU A 458 17.11 19.34 -14.74
CA LEU A 458 17.59 18.09 -14.14
C LEU A 458 18.13 17.17 -15.24
N LEU A 459 19.32 16.60 -15.03
CA LEU A 459 19.82 15.49 -15.84
C LEU A 459 19.67 14.18 -15.07
N LEU A 460 19.19 13.15 -15.74
CA LEU A 460 19.04 11.80 -15.21
C LEU A 460 19.96 10.85 -15.97
N VAL A 461 20.82 10.16 -15.23
CA VAL A 461 21.71 9.11 -15.76
C VAL A 461 21.15 7.76 -15.31
N THR A 462 20.98 6.85 -16.25
CA THR A 462 20.31 5.57 -16.04
C THR A 462 21.29 4.45 -15.84
N ASN A 463 21.08 3.64 -14.80
CA ASN A 463 21.66 2.31 -14.70
C ASN A 463 20.74 1.27 -15.38
N GLY A 464 19.45 1.30 -15.03
CA GLY A 464 18.43 0.44 -15.60
C GLY A 464 17.14 0.39 -14.77
N LEU A 465 16.24 -0.52 -15.14
CA LEU A 465 15.01 -0.79 -14.39
C LEU A 465 15.19 -2.00 -13.48
N ARG A 466 14.64 -1.93 -12.27
CA ARG A 466 14.61 -3.04 -11.31
C ARG A 466 13.18 -3.38 -10.94
N HIS A 467 12.94 -4.64 -10.59
CA HIS A 467 11.62 -5.10 -10.15
C HIS A 467 11.57 -5.23 -8.63
N SER A 468 10.72 -4.43 -7.98
CA SER A 468 10.48 -4.52 -6.55
C SER A 468 9.40 -5.57 -6.28
N ARG A 469 9.79 -6.71 -5.69
CA ARG A 469 8.84 -7.76 -5.29
C ARG A 469 7.85 -7.26 -4.24
N GLU A 470 8.30 -6.41 -3.31
CA GLU A 470 7.49 -5.90 -2.21
C GLU A 470 6.36 -4.99 -2.69
N THR A 471 6.65 -4.14 -3.67
CA THR A 471 5.66 -3.21 -4.23
C THR A 471 5.03 -3.73 -5.53
N SER A 472 5.47 -4.89 -6.03
CA SER A 472 5.09 -5.44 -7.35
C SER A 472 5.13 -4.37 -8.45
N SER A 473 6.17 -3.55 -8.43
CA SER A 473 6.30 -2.37 -9.31
C SER A 473 7.73 -2.23 -9.84
N LEU A 474 7.86 -1.50 -10.94
CA LEU A 474 9.13 -1.14 -11.53
C LEU A 474 9.77 0.03 -10.78
N VAL A 475 11.08 -0.02 -10.66
CA VAL A 475 11.90 0.98 -9.98
C VAL A 475 13.01 1.42 -10.93
N PHE A 476 13.08 2.71 -11.20
CA PHE A 476 14.19 3.35 -11.88
C PHE A 476 15.42 3.38 -10.95
N ASP A 477 16.52 2.78 -11.38
CA ASP A 477 17.84 2.89 -10.73
C ASP A 477 18.73 3.81 -11.56
N GLY A 478 19.15 4.93 -10.98
CA GLY A 478 19.99 5.89 -11.66
C GLY A 478 20.47 7.02 -10.75
N TRP A 479 20.93 8.09 -11.38
CA TRP A 479 21.45 9.28 -10.70
C TRP A 479 20.85 10.55 -11.25
N VAL A 480 20.69 11.55 -10.39
CA VAL A 480 20.29 12.91 -10.74
C VAL A 480 21.47 13.86 -10.63
N ILE A 481 21.52 14.84 -11.53
CA ILE A 481 22.48 15.95 -11.50
C ILE A 481 21.71 17.25 -11.70
N SER A 482 21.75 18.14 -10.71
CA SER A 482 20.92 19.35 -10.64
C SER A 482 21.72 20.66 -10.72
N ASP A 483 23.05 20.62 -10.63
CA ASP A 483 23.92 21.81 -10.45
C ASP A 483 24.67 22.20 -11.75
N VAL A 484 24.51 21.46 -12.85
CA VAL A 484 25.26 21.70 -14.12
C VAL A 484 24.58 22.75 -15.01
N LEU A 485 23.31 23.03 -14.80
CA LEU A 485 22.46 23.63 -15.81
C LEU A 485 22.16 25.08 -15.44
N GLY A 486 23.05 25.98 -15.83
CA GLY A 486 22.84 27.44 -15.85
C GLY A 486 23.67 28.10 -16.95
N LYS A 487 24.31 27.26 -17.78
CA LYS A 487 25.16 27.62 -18.92
C LYS A 487 24.60 26.90 -20.15
N PRO A 488 24.73 27.46 -21.36
CA PRO A 488 24.33 26.77 -22.58
C PRO A 488 24.97 25.38 -22.62
N MET A 489 24.16 24.37 -22.90
CA MET A 489 24.57 22.97 -22.90
C MET A 489 25.78 22.78 -23.82
N PRO A 490 26.81 22.00 -23.41
CA PRO A 490 27.84 21.53 -24.32
C PRO A 490 27.19 20.93 -25.58
N PRO A 491 27.70 21.20 -26.80
CA PRO A 491 27.14 20.63 -28.03
C PRO A 491 27.05 19.10 -28.04
N ALA A 492 27.90 18.43 -27.25
CA ALA A 492 27.87 16.98 -27.03
C ALA A 492 26.57 16.49 -26.37
N LEU A 493 25.87 17.36 -25.63
CA LEU A 493 24.59 17.09 -24.98
C LEU A 493 23.39 17.55 -25.85
N LEU A 494 23.56 17.82 -27.15
CA LEU A 494 22.42 18.14 -28.03
C LEU A 494 21.64 16.89 -28.50
N HIS A 495 22.16 15.69 -28.24
CA HIS A 495 21.58 14.42 -28.70
C HIS A 495 20.88 13.61 -27.60
N PHE A 496 20.75 14.11 -26.37
CA PHE A 496 20.02 13.40 -25.32
C PHE A 496 18.52 13.71 -25.36
N MET A 497 17.72 12.76 -24.89
CA MET A 497 16.26 12.88 -24.85
C MET A 497 15.85 13.89 -23.78
N SER A 498 15.24 15.00 -24.20
CA SER A 498 14.79 16.07 -23.31
C SER A 498 13.27 16.08 -23.23
N TYR A 499 12.74 16.04 -22.01
CA TYR A 499 11.31 16.07 -21.72
C TYR A 499 10.90 17.49 -21.30
N PRO A 500 10.24 18.28 -22.17
CA PRO A 500 9.76 19.61 -21.82
C PRO A 500 8.46 19.52 -21.01
N VAL A 501 8.53 19.91 -19.75
CA VAL A 501 7.45 19.79 -18.76
C VAL A 501 6.82 21.15 -18.44
N SER A 502 5.56 21.14 -18.00
CA SER A 502 4.90 22.35 -17.50
C SER A 502 5.56 22.86 -16.22
N ARG A 503 5.32 24.13 -15.83
CA ARG A 503 5.89 24.66 -14.58
C ARG A 503 5.37 23.91 -13.35
N ASN A 504 4.10 23.53 -13.33
CA ASN A 504 3.54 22.79 -12.19
C ASN A 504 4.04 21.35 -12.14
N GLU A 505 4.19 20.68 -13.27
CA GLU A 505 4.85 19.38 -13.35
C GLU A 505 6.31 19.45 -12.88
N HIS A 506 7.04 20.49 -13.31
CA HIS A 506 8.42 20.74 -12.87
C HIS A 506 8.55 20.88 -11.34
N ILE A 507 7.60 21.56 -10.70
CA ILE A 507 7.54 21.66 -9.23
C ILE A 507 7.39 20.26 -8.59
N LEU A 508 6.64 19.34 -9.21
CA LEU A 508 6.52 17.96 -8.73
C LEU A 508 7.83 17.18 -8.89
N TRP A 509 8.55 17.35 -10.01
CA TRP A 509 9.91 16.82 -10.17
C TRP A 509 10.85 17.31 -9.06
N LYS A 510 10.86 18.62 -8.78
CA LYS A 510 11.67 19.20 -7.67
C LYS A 510 11.29 18.61 -6.31
N LYS A 511 10.03 18.26 -6.07
CA LYS A 511 9.58 17.63 -4.82
C LYS A 511 9.88 16.14 -4.75
N MET A 512 9.78 15.41 -5.86
CA MET A 512 10.06 13.97 -5.93
C MET A 512 11.54 13.67 -5.74
N VAL A 513 12.45 14.47 -6.30
CA VAL A 513 13.88 14.17 -6.31
C VAL A 513 14.47 13.96 -4.90
N PRO A 514 14.26 14.83 -3.90
CA PRO A 514 14.70 14.57 -2.53
C PRO A 514 14.14 13.27 -1.94
N ALA A 515 12.87 12.98 -2.22
CA ALA A 515 12.22 11.77 -1.74
C ALA A 515 12.83 10.52 -2.37
N ALA A 516 13.17 10.58 -3.66
CA ALA A 516 13.83 9.51 -4.40
C ALA A 516 15.26 9.25 -3.91
N VAL A 517 16.01 10.30 -3.54
CA VAL A 517 17.34 10.18 -2.91
C VAL A 517 17.23 9.47 -1.56
N GLU A 518 16.35 9.97 -0.68
CA GLU A 518 16.19 9.41 0.67
C GLU A 518 15.56 8.00 0.66
N SER A 519 14.82 7.65 -0.40
CA SER A 519 14.26 6.30 -0.58
C SER A 519 15.34 5.24 -0.79
N CYS A 520 16.41 5.55 -1.53
CA CYS A 520 17.49 4.58 -1.83
C CYS A 520 18.77 4.78 -1.02
N ARG A 521 18.88 5.85 -0.23
CA ARG A 521 20.05 6.12 0.61
C ARG A 521 20.25 5.02 1.66
N ARG A 522 21.49 4.48 1.73
CA ARG A 522 21.86 3.44 2.71
C ARG A 522 23.23 3.71 3.35
N ASP A 523 24.28 3.71 2.54
CA ASP A 523 25.66 3.57 3.02
C ASP A 523 26.33 4.91 3.36
N TRP A 524 25.55 5.99 3.41
CA TRP A 524 26.01 7.31 3.78
C TRP A 524 24.96 8.11 4.57
N GLU A 525 25.47 9.03 5.40
CA GLU A 525 24.70 9.90 6.26
C GLU A 525 24.88 11.36 5.86
N HIS A 526 23.87 12.19 6.17
CA HIS A 526 23.99 13.63 5.98
C HIS A 526 25.00 14.20 6.97
N ASP A 527 25.86 15.07 6.46
CA ASP A 527 26.88 15.73 7.26
C ASP A 527 26.29 16.73 8.28
N SER A 528 27.15 17.21 9.17
CA SER A 528 26.75 18.18 10.20
C SER A 528 26.35 19.55 9.65
N SER A 529 26.78 19.86 8.44
CA SER A 529 26.53 21.10 7.69
C SER A 529 25.40 20.97 6.66
N CYS A 530 24.63 19.87 6.71
CA CYS A 530 23.66 19.57 5.69
C CYS A 530 22.58 20.67 5.64
N ALA A 531 22.32 21.19 4.44
CA ALA A 531 21.33 22.25 4.22
C ALA A 531 19.91 21.88 4.70
N TYR A 532 19.60 20.58 4.81
CA TYR A 532 18.31 20.13 5.36
C TYR A 532 18.13 20.33 6.87
N ARG A 533 19.18 20.75 7.58
CA ARG A 533 19.09 21.12 8.99
C ARG A 533 18.43 22.48 9.17
N ASP A 534 18.69 23.41 8.24
CA ASP A 534 18.20 24.78 8.29
C ASP A 534 16.95 24.98 7.41
N ALA A 535 16.67 24.06 6.49
CA ALA A 535 15.56 24.15 5.55
C ALA A 535 14.85 22.80 5.33
N GLN A 536 13.53 22.84 5.14
CA GLN A 536 12.76 21.66 4.75
C GLN A 536 13.02 21.30 3.29
N ALA A 537 13.13 20.01 2.97
CA ALA A 537 13.19 19.54 1.59
C ALA A 537 11.84 19.75 0.83
N PRO A 538 11.85 20.07 -0.47
CA PRO A 538 13.03 20.39 -1.29
C PRO A 538 13.65 21.75 -0.91
N LEU A 539 14.97 21.89 -1.06
CA LEU A 539 15.68 23.15 -0.79
C LEU A 539 15.22 24.30 -1.69
N SER A 540 14.79 23.97 -2.92
CA SER A 540 14.22 24.91 -3.86
C SER A 540 13.30 24.22 -4.85
N ILE A 541 12.30 24.95 -5.31
CA ILE A 541 11.44 24.58 -6.44
C ILE A 541 11.70 25.47 -7.66
N GLU A 542 12.65 26.40 -7.56
CA GLU A 542 13.00 27.30 -8.66
C GLU A 542 13.86 26.60 -9.72
N PRO A 543 13.71 26.96 -11.00
CA PRO A 543 14.57 26.42 -12.07
C PRO A 543 16.03 26.77 -11.81
N HIS A 544 16.94 25.88 -12.21
CA HIS A 544 18.39 25.95 -12.07
C HIS A 544 18.93 25.96 -10.64
N ILE A 545 18.06 25.84 -9.63
CA ILE A 545 18.47 25.72 -8.23
C ILE A 545 18.23 24.27 -7.77
N SER A 546 19.26 23.63 -7.22
CA SER A 546 19.15 22.23 -6.77
C SER A 546 18.05 22.06 -5.71
N PRO A 547 17.15 21.06 -5.86
CA PRO A 547 16.19 20.71 -4.81
C PRO A 547 16.81 19.91 -3.66
N ILE A 548 18.05 19.41 -3.86
CA ILE A 548 18.74 18.50 -2.94
C ILE A 548 20.01 19.09 -2.35
N CYS A 549 20.34 18.61 -1.15
CA CYS A 549 21.63 18.89 -0.51
C CYS A 549 22.79 18.21 -1.27
N LYS A 550 24.02 18.61 -0.95
CA LYS A 550 25.24 18.09 -1.59
C LYS A 550 25.79 16.81 -0.95
N CYS A 551 25.23 16.34 0.16
CA CYS A 551 25.78 15.21 0.92
C CYS A 551 25.86 13.90 0.11
N GLY A 552 24.98 13.73 -0.87
CA GLY A 552 24.92 12.55 -1.75
C GLY A 552 25.78 12.62 -3.01
N GLU A 553 26.44 13.76 -3.29
CA GLU A 553 27.26 13.92 -4.50
C GLU A 553 28.44 12.93 -4.51
N GLY A 554 28.54 12.14 -5.59
CA GLY A 554 29.61 11.16 -5.77
C GLY A 554 29.50 9.94 -4.85
N LYS A 555 28.38 9.76 -4.15
CA LYS A 555 28.08 8.57 -3.35
C LYS A 555 27.35 7.53 -4.18
N ASP A 556 27.56 6.24 -3.85
CA ASP A 556 26.90 5.10 -4.49
C ASP A 556 27.04 5.08 -6.02
N VAL A 557 28.22 5.47 -6.54
CA VAL A 557 28.54 5.57 -7.98
C VAL A 557 29.29 4.34 -8.53
N GLY A 558 29.31 3.22 -7.80
CA GLY A 558 29.99 1.99 -8.22
C GLY A 558 29.41 1.39 -9.50
N ASP A 559 28.09 1.48 -9.66
CA ASP A 559 27.36 1.02 -10.85
C ASP A 559 27.18 2.14 -11.91
N PHE A 560 27.85 3.29 -11.75
CA PHE A 560 27.67 4.41 -12.68
C PHE A 560 28.15 4.02 -14.08
N PRO A 561 27.39 4.28 -15.16
CA PRO A 561 27.72 3.74 -16.47
C PRO A 561 29.04 4.29 -17.00
N GLU A 562 29.90 3.39 -17.47
CA GLU A 562 31.17 3.73 -18.11
C GLU A 562 30.92 4.29 -19.53
N ASP A 563 30.81 5.61 -19.63
CA ASP A 563 30.66 6.33 -20.89
C ASP A 563 31.35 7.69 -20.81
N SER A 564 32.24 7.95 -21.76
CA SER A 564 33.06 9.16 -21.85
C SER A 564 32.28 10.48 -21.80
N MET A 565 31.01 10.49 -22.21
CA MET A 565 30.17 11.69 -22.19
C MET A 565 29.63 12.02 -20.79
N ILE A 566 29.42 11.01 -19.94
CA ILE A 566 28.79 11.16 -18.62
C ILE A 566 29.76 10.94 -17.45
N GLU A 567 30.92 10.31 -17.67
CA GLU A 567 31.95 10.13 -16.64
C GLU A 567 32.33 11.44 -15.92
N PRO A 568 32.45 12.61 -16.61
CA PRO A 568 32.74 13.88 -15.92
C PRO A 568 31.66 14.32 -14.93
N LEU A 569 30.44 13.81 -15.08
CA LEU A 569 29.29 14.16 -14.24
C LEU A 569 29.21 13.32 -12.96
N LYS A 570 29.95 12.20 -12.90
CA LYS A 570 29.91 11.21 -11.81
C LYS A 570 30.15 11.81 -10.42
N ILE A 571 31.08 12.76 -10.31
CA ILE A 571 31.42 13.42 -9.03
C ILE A 571 30.24 14.24 -8.47
N ARG A 572 29.34 14.68 -9.35
CA ARG A 572 28.18 15.53 -9.02
C ARG A 572 26.86 14.76 -9.03
N ALA A 573 26.93 13.47 -9.30
CA ALA A 573 25.77 12.60 -9.42
C ALA A 573 25.32 12.15 -8.02
N THR A 574 24.01 12.23 -7.76
CA THR A 574 23.39 11.68 -6.55
C THR A 574 22.45 10.56 -6.94
N ARG A 575 22.60 9.36 -6.33
CA ARG A 575 21.76 8.20 -6.67
C ARG A 575 20.30 8.43 -6.26
N ILE A 576 19.37 7.97 -7.09
CA ILE A 576 17.92 8.11 -6.91
C ILE A 576 17.19 6.80 -7.26
N ALA A 577 16.07 6.56 -6.58
CA ALA A 577 15.10 5.54 -6.96
C ALA A 577 13.74 6.18 -7.28
N PHE A 578 13.31 6.17 -8.55
CA PHE A 578 11.93 6.52 -8.89
C PHE A 578 11.08 5.25 -8.97
N LEU A 579 10.01 5.20 -8.19
CA LEU A 579 9.00 4.16 -8.34
C LEU A 579 7.98 4.59 -9.38
N LEU A 580 7.52 3.64 -10.19
CA LEU A 580 6.36 3.85 -11.02
C LEU A 580 5.13 4.12 -10.13
N LEU A 581 4.46 5.25 -10.36
CA LEU A 581 3.33 5.69 -9.54
C LEU A 581 2.04 5.08 -10.09
N SER A 582 1.57 4.00 -9.48
CA SER A 582 0.28 3.41 -9.84
C SER A 582 -0.88 4.08 -9.10
N ALA A 583 -2.01 4.24 -9.80
CA ALA A 583 -3.28 4.47 -9.14
C ALA A 583 -3.62 3.30 -8.20
N VAL A 584 -4.34 3.63 -7.14
CA VAL A 584 -4.64 2.70 -6.05
C VAL A 584 -6.04 2.12 -6.30
N SER A 585 -6.10 0.85 -6.67
CA SER A 585 -7.32 0.19 -7.17
C SER A 585 -8.50 0.13 -6.19
N TYR A 586 -8.27 0.27 -4.88
CA TYR A 586 -9.35 0.35 -3.89
C TYR A 586 -9.85 1.78 -3.62
N VAL A 587 -9.12 2.78 -4.12
CA VAL A 587 -9.46 4.19 -4.02
C VAL A 587 -10.16 4.64 -5.30
N GLU A 588 -9.62 4.24 -6.45
CA GLU A 588 -10.12 4.64 -7.77
C GLU A 588 -10.37 3.43 -8.68
N ALA A 589 -11.35 3.62 -9.56
CA ALA A 589 -11.65 2.73 -10.67
C ALA A 589 -10.43 2.60 -11.61
N MET A 590 -10.06 1.38 -11.99
CA MET A 590 -8.97 1.09 -12.96
C MET A 590 -9.56 0.55 -14.26
N ASP A 591 -9.13 1.02 -15.44
CA ASP A 591 -9.64 0.59 -16.75
C ASP A 591 -8.53 -0.07 -17.58
N PRO A 592 -8.13 -1.33 -17.30
CA PRO A 592 -6.98 -1.97 -17.95
C PRO A 592 -7.24 -2.23 -19.45
N PRO A 593 -6.18 -2.24 -20.30
CA PRO A 593 -6.33 -2.59 -21.72
C PRO A 593 -6.96 -3.96 -21.92
N GLU A 594 -7.62 -4.15 -23.06
CA GLU A 594 -7.99 -5.49 -23.52
C GLU A 594 -6.71 -6.28 -23.73
N VAL A 595 -6.54 -7.37 -22.98
CA VAL A 595 -5.56 -8.39 -23.36
C VAL A 595 -6.07 -8.97 -24.66
N SER A 596 -5.54 -8.51 -25.78
CA SER A 596 -5.81 -9.11 -27.08
C SER A 596 -5.40 -10.58 -26.98
N LEU A 597 -6.37 -11.48 -27.11
CA LEU A 597 -6.13 -12.90 -27.30
C LEU A 597 -5.30 -13.04 -28.60
N SER A 598 -3.98 -13.14 -28.47
CA SER A 598 -3.08 -13.50 -29.56
C SER A 598 -2.99 -15.01 -29.68
#